data_AF-S9TJA0-F1
#
_entry.id   AF-S9TJA0-F1
#
_cell.length_a   1.000
_cell.length_b   1.000
_cell.length_c   1.000
_cell.angle_alpha   90.00
_cell.angle_beta   90.00
_cell.angle_gamma   90.00
#
_symmetry.space_group_name_H-M   'P 1'
#
loop_
_entity.id
_entity.type
_entity.pdbx_description
1 polymer ?
#
loop_
_entity_poly.entity_id
_entity_poly.type
_entity_poly.pdbx_seq_one_letter_code
_entity_poly.pdbx_strand_id
1 'polypeptide(L)'
;MTMRPVATVLVFVALLAAVILASSAPLAAAHTCKAKAVREAWGHDGGFFFLEAGKGKIWKEVSQNNVIVSSFREVKREPDQIFLFNDSRNVGIVLKDDLCGISENGDPQYNILYKGRFMPVADCTKE
;
A
#
# COMPACT_ATOMS: atom_id res chain seq x y z
N MET A 1 -26.77 46.54 -50.17
CA MET A 1 -27.63 45.82 -49.20
C MET A 1 -26.75 44.87 -48.40
N THR A 2 -26.19 45.35 -47.28
CA THR A 2 -25.24 44.62 -46.42
C THR A 2 -25.98 44.02 -45.23
N MET A 3 -26.45 42.79 -45.39
CA MET A 3 -26.91 41.87 -44.36
C MET A 3 -25.87 40.73 -44.33
N ARG A 4 -25.28 40.23 -43.25
CA ARG A 4 -25.66 40.11 -41.84
C ARG A 4 -24.38 39.91 -40.97
N PRO A 5 -24.12 40.71 -39.93
CA PRO A 5 -23.17 40.35 -38.87
C PRO A 5 -23.80 39.45 -37.78
N VAL A 6 -25.13 39.36 -37.73
CA VAL A 6 -25.89 38.70 -36.66
C VAL A 6 -25.76 37.16 -36.70
N ALA A 7 -25.67 36.58 -37.89
CA ALA A 7 -25.60 35.12 -38.05
C ALA A 7 -24.28 34.54 -37.54
N THR A 8 -23.16 35.25 -37.73
CA THR A 8 -21.83 34.81 -37.31
C THR A 8 -21.67 34.85 -35.79
N VAL A 9 -22.24 35.86 -35.13
CA VAL A 9 -22.20 35.99 -33.65
C VAL A 9 -22.99 34.86 -32.98
N LEU A 10 -24.16 34.50 -33.52
CA LEU A 10 -24.99 33.42 -32.98
C LEU A 10 -24.31 32.05 -33.07
N VAL A 11 -23.58 31.78 -34.16
CA VAL A 11 -22.82 30.52 -34.33
C VAL A 11 -21.70 30.41 -33.30
N PHE A 12 -20.98 31.50 -33.03
CA PHE A 12 -19.91 31.52 -32.03
C PHE A 12 -20.43 31.31 -30.60
N VAL A 13 -21.57 31.91 -30.25
CA VAL A 13 -22.19 31.72 -28.92
C VAL A 13 -22.68 30.28 -28.74
N ALA A 14 -23.26 29.68 -29.77
CA ALA A 14 -23.69 28.28 -29.73
C ALA A 14 -22.50 27.31 -29.59
N LEU A 15 -21.39 27.56 -30.28
CA LEU A 15 -20.16 26.78 -30.15
C LEU A 15 -19.52 26.92 -28.77
N LEU A 16 -19.48 28.12 -28.18
CA LEU A 16 -18.98 28.31 -26.82
C LEU A 16 -19.84 27.57 -25.78
N ALA A 17 -21.17 27.63 -25.92
CA ALA A 17 -22.08 26.93 -25.02
C ALA A 17 -21.90 25.41 -25.09
N ALA A 18 -21.70 24.86 -26.29
CA ALA A 18 -21.45 23.43 -26.49
C ALA A 18 -20.12 22.96 -25.87
N VAL A 19 -19.08 23.81 -25.89
CA VAL A 19 -17.78 23.49 -25.26
C VAL A 19 -17.87 23.49 -23.74
N ILE A 20 -18.63 24.43 -23.14
CA ILE A 20 -18.79 24.52 -21.68
C ILE A 20 -19.60 23.32 -21.14
N LEU A 21 -20.61 22.85 -21.89
CA LEU A 21 -21.42 21.68 -21.51
C LEU A 21 -20.66 20.35 -21.64
N ALA A 22 -19.69 20.26 -22.56
CA ALA A 22 -18.88 19.07 -22.78
C ALA A 22 -17.74 18.88 -21.75
N SER A 23 -17.42 19.90 -20.95
CA SER A 23 -16.36 19.87 -19.94
C SER A 23 -16.79 19.39 -18.55
N SER A 24 -17.96 18.77 -18.42
CA SER A 24 -18.39 18.13 -17.15
C SER A 24 -17.66 16.81 -16.92
N ALA A 25 -16.33 16.87 -16.74
CA ALA A 25 -15.59 15.75 -16.21
C ALA A 25 -16.12 15.43 -14.80
N PRO A 26 -16.48 14.16 -14.50
CA PRO A 26 -16.92 13.81 -13.17
C PRO A 26 -15.80 14.13 -12.16
N LEU A 27 -16.13 14.90 -11.12
CA LEU A 27 -15.24 15.06 -9.98
C LEU A 27 -14.93 13.67 -9.43
N ALA A 28 -13.69 13.23 -9.58
CA ALA A 28 -13.20 12.05 -8.89
C ALA A 28 -13.42 12.28 -7.39
N ALA A 29 -14.29 11.48 -6.78
CA ALA A 29 -14.53 11.53 -5.34
C ALA A 29 -13.20 11.23 -4.65
N ALA A 30 -12.60 12.22 -4.02
CA ALA A 30 -11.36 12.04 -3.25
C ALA A 30 -11.65 11.10 -2.07
N HIS A 31 -11.11 9.88 -2.11
CA HIS A 31 -11.15 8.98 -0.97
C HIS A 31 -10.16 9.47 0.09
N THR A 32 -10.66 9.88 1.25
CA THR A 32 -9.85 10.24 2.40
C THR A 32 -9.23 8.99 2.99
N CYS A 33 -7.93 8.79 2.75
CA CYS A 33 -7.16 7.73 3.41
C CYS A 33 -6.65 8.23 4.77
N LYS A 34 -6.80 7.41 5.82
CA LYS A 34 -6.21 7.68 7.14
C LYS A 34 -5.04 6.73 7.37
N ALA A 35 -3.93 7.22 7.93
CA ALA A 35 -2.85 6.35 8.36
C ALA A 35 -3.31 5.55 9.59
N LYS A 36 -3.26 4.23 9.48
CA LYS A 36 -3.54 3.31 10.59
C LYS A 36 -2.24 3.06 11.36
N ALA A 37 -2.27 3.20 12.67
CA ALA A 37 -1.12 2.93 13.54
C ALA A 37 -0.91 1.42 13.80
N VAL A 38 -1.22 0.58 12.81
CA VAL A 38 -1.12 -0.88 12.97
C VAL A 38 0.17 -1.38 12.36
N ARG A 39 0.86 -2.23 13.11
CA ARG A 39 2.10 -2.91 12.71
C ARG A 39 1.76 -4.07 11.75
N GLU A 40 1.29 -3.70 10.56
CA GLU A 40 0.87 -4.59 9.47
C GLU A 40 1.84 -4.52 8.27
N ALA A 41 2.81 -3.61 8.28
CA ALA A 41 3.87 -3.54 7.29
C ALA A 41 5.22 -3.19 7.94
N TRP A 42 6.29 -3.83 7.50
CA TRP A 42 7.65 -3.62 7.99
C TRP A 42 8.63 -3.55 6.82
N GLY A 43 9.37 -2.46 6.66
CA GLY A 43 10.21 -2.21 5.49
C GLY A 43 11.70 -2.25 5.80
N HIS A 44 12.51 -2.63 4.82
CA HIS A 44 13.98 -2.60 4.82
C HIS A 44 14.50 -2.22 3.41
N ASP A 45 15.81 -2.05 3.26
CA ASP A 45 16.41 -1.61 1.99
C ASP A 45 16.17 -2.57 0.82
N GLY A 46 15.94 -3.85 1.09
CA GLY A 46 15.72 -4.90 0.08
C GLY A 46 14.26 -5.14 -0.28
N GLY A 47 13.31 -4.49 0.40
CA GLY A 47 11.89 -4.79 0.25
C GLY A 47 11.07 -4.54 1.52
N PHE A 48 9.98 -5.28 1.67
CA PHE A 48 9.11 -5.16 2.83
C PHE A 48 8.34 -6.44 3.14
N PHE A 49 7.94 -6.56 4.39
CA PHE A 49 6.98 -7.53 4.87
C PHE A 49 5.62 -6.86 5.03
N PHE A 50 4.55 -7.53 4.64
CA PHE A 50 3.19 -7.05 4.90
C PHE A 50 2.27 -8.18 5.33
N LEU A 51 1.31 -7.86 6.19
CA LEU A 51 0.23 -8.76 6.58
C LEU A 51 -0.82 -8.80 5.45
N GLU A 52 -1.08 -9.98 4.91
CA GLU A 52 -2.04 -10.17 3.83
C GLU A 52 -3.48 -10.03 4.33
N ALA A 53 -4.21 -9.04 3.81
CA ALA A 53 -5.57 -8.75 4.22
C ALA A 53 -6.52 -9.94 3.93
N GLY A 54 -7.43 -10.21 4.88
CA GLY A 54 -8.48 -11.23 4.72
C GLY A 54 -8.00 -12.69 4.77
N LYS A 55 -6.69 -12.96 4.83
CA LYS A 55 -6.12 -14.33 4.90
C LYS A 55 -5.58 -14.70 6.28
N GLY A 56 -6.03 -13.99 7.32
CA GLY A 56 -5.61 -14.23 8.69
C GLY A 56 -4.19 -13.72 8.97
N LYS A 57 -3.49 -14.39 9.89
CA LYS A 57 -2.15 -14.04 10.40
C LYS A 57 -1.02 -14.43 9.40
N ILE A 58 -1.18 -14.14 8.11
CA ILE A 58 -0.21 -14.48 7.07
C ILE A 58 0.56 -13.24 6.62
N TRP A 59 1.89 -13.33 6.70
CA TRP A 59 2.81 -12.28 6.27
C TRP A 59 3.51 -12.69 4.97
N LYS A 60 3.73 -11.73 4.07
CA LYS A 60 4.48 -11.90 2.84
C LYS A 60 5.71 -11.01 2.83
N GLU A 61 6.85 -11.57 2.47
CA GLU A 61 8.05 -10.81 2.13
C GLU A 61 8.03 -10.50 0.64
N VAL A 62 8.21 -9.23 0.30
CA VAL A 62 8.23 -8.72 -1.07
C VAL A 62 9.56 -8.05 -1.30
N SER A 63 10.24 -8.42 -2.39
CA SER A 63 11.48 -7.78 -2.81
C SER A 63 11.23 -6.36 -3.35
N GLN A 64 12.28 -5.58 -3.49
CA GLN A 64 12.24 -4.25 -4.12
C GLN A 64 11.63 -4.25 -5.54
N ASN A 65 11.69 -5.40 -6.25
CA ASN A 65 11.09 -5.57 -7.58
C ASN A 65 9.61 -5.99 -7.53
N ASN A 66 8.94 -5.88 -6.38
CA ASN A 66 7.56 -6.29 -6.15
C ASN A 66 7.27 -7.79 -6.36
N VAL A 67 8.30 -8.63 -6.25
CA VAL A 67 8.15 -10.10 -6.31
C VAL A 67 8.02 -10.65 -4.89
N ILE A 68 7.02 -11.50 -4.64
CA ILE A 68 6.87 -12.23 -3.39
C ILE A 68 8.02 -13.24 -3.25
N VAL A 69 8.84 -13.05 -2.22
CA VAL A 69 10.02 -13.88 -1.94
C VAL A 69 9.66 -15.01 -0.97
N SER A 70 8.84 -14.71 0.03
CA SER A 70 8.48 -15.70 1.04
C SER A 70 7.13 -15.42 1.70
N SER A 71 6.61 -16.44 2.37
CA SER A 71 5.36 -16.39 3.12
C SER A 71 5.60 -16.96 4.51
N PHE A 72 5.10 -16.27 5.52
CA PHE A 72 5.22 -16.67 6.91
C PHE A 72 3.85 -16.63 7.59
N ARG A 73 3.64 -17.48 8.59
CA ARG A 73 2.54 -17.29 9.55
C ARG A 73 3.05 -16.49 10.74
N GLU A 74 2.24 -15.60 11.27
CA GLU A 74 2.49 -14.97 12.56
C GLU A 74 2.16 -15.96 13.67
N VAL A 75 3.18 -16.30 14.45
CA VAL A 75 3.10 -17.22 15.59
C VAL A 75 2.72 -16.46 16.86
N LYS A 76 3.34 -15.29 17.06
CA LYS A 76 3.14 -14.48 18.25
C LYS A 76 3.30 -13.00 17.91
N ARG A 77 2.53 -12.16 18.59
CA ARG A 77 2.64 -10.71 18.52
C ARG A 77 2.76 -10.15 19.92
N GLU A 78 3.74 -9.29 20.08
CA GLU A 78 4.01 -8.52 21.29
C GLU A 78 3.99 -7.02 20.94
N PRO A 79 3.95 -6.12 21.93
CA PRO A 79 3.85 -4.69 21.69
C PRO A 79 4.97 -4.12 20.82
N ASP A 80 6.19 -4.65 20.94
CA ASP A 80 7.41 -4.17 20.29
C ASP A 80 7.93 -5.11 19.17
N GLN A 81 7.39 -6.33 19.07
CA GLN A 81 7.89 -7.34 18.15
C GLN A 81 6.84 -8.32 17.62
N ILE A 82 7.08 -8.86 16.43
CA ILE A 82 6.21 -9.86 15.78
C ILE A 82 7.05 -11.06 15.38
N PHE A 83 6.63 -12.25 15.82
CA PHE A 83 7.29 -13.51 15.51
C PHE A 83 6.58 -14.21 14.37
N LEU A 84 7.32 -14.47 13.30
CA LEU A 84 6.85 -15.11 12.10
C LEU A 84 7.59 -16.44 11.88
N PHE A 85 6.93 -17.40 11.24
CA PHE A 85 7.52 -18.68 10.91
C PHE A 85 7.11 -19.16 9.53
N ASN A 86 8.06 -19.75 8.80
CA ASN A 86 7.84 -20.38 7.52
C ASN A 86 8.02 -21.90 7.66
N ASP A 87 6.92 -22.65 7.55
CA ASP A 87 6.91 -24.11 7.68
C ASP A 87 7.73 -24.83 6.61
N SER A 88 7.68 -24.36 5.36
CA SER A 88 8.35 -25.05 4.25
C SER A 88 9.87 -24.92 4.31
N ARG A 89 10.37 -23.86 4.96
CA ARG A 89 11.80 -23.59 5.11
C ARG A 89 12.34 -23.89 6.51
N ASN A 90 11.46 -24.16 7.47
CA ASN A 90 11.82 -24.30 8.89
C ASN A 90 12.61 -23.10 9.44
N VAL A 91 12.16 -21.89 9.08
CA VAL A 91 12.81 -20.62 9.44
C VAL A 91 11.86 -19.77 10.28
N GLY A 92 12.35 -19.27 11.41
CA GLY A 92 11.69 -18.26 12.22
C GLY A 92 12.31 -16.88 11.98
N ILE A 93 11.49 -15.84 11.96
CA ILE A 93 11.97 -14.45 11.96
C ILE A 93 11.24 -13.63 13.02
N VAL A 94 11.88 -12.58 13.51
CA VAL A 94 11.31 -11.62 14.44
C VAL A 94 11.43 -10.21 13.86
N LEU A 95 10.30 -9.52 13.71
CA LEU A 95 10.25 -8.12 13.28
C LEU A 95 10.17 -7.23 14.51
N LYS A 96 11.22 -6.45 14.77
CA LYS A 96 11.29 -5.44 15.84
C LYS A 96 11.18 -4.03 15.24
N ASP A 97 11.20 -3.01 16.08
CA ASP A 97 11.02 -1.62 15.61
C ASP A 97 12.14 -1.12 14.69
N ASP A 98 13.35 -1.65 14.82
CA ASP A 98 14.56 -1.21 14.09
C ASP A 98 15.28 -2.32 13.30
N LEU A 99 14.91 -3.59 13.50
CA LEU A 99 15.57 -4.73 12.87
C LEU A 99 14.66 -5.94 12.66
N CYS A 100 15.08 -6.81 11.76
CA CYS A 100 14.56 -8.15 11.56
C CYS A 100 15.63 -9.17 11.94
N GLY A 101 15.31 -10.07 12.86
CA GLY A 101 16.17 -11.19 13.24
C GLY A 101 15.71 -12.49 12.58
N ILE A 102 16.64 -13.38 12.23
CA ILE A 102 16.37 -14.73 11.70
C ILE A 102 16.91 -15.79 12.67
N SER A 103 16.12 -16.83 12.88
CA SER A 103 16.48 -18.06 13.59
C SER A 103 16.23 -19.24 12.65
N GLU A 104 17.20 -20.14 12.60
CA GLU A 104 17.10 -21.38 11.83
C GLU A 104 16.97 -22.55 12.80
N ASN A 105 16.22 -23.58 12.39
CA ASN A 105 16.14 -24.86 13.12
C ASN A 105 15.64 -24.75 14.58
N GLY A 106 14.88 -23.71 14.91
CA GLY A 106 14.33 -23.52 16.26
C GLY A 106 15.36 -23.07 17.30
N ASP A 107 16.54 -22.60 16.87
CA ASP A 107 17.52 -21.98 17.76
C ASP A 107 16.92 -20.70 18.38
N PRO A 108 16.93 -20.52 19.72
CA PRO A 108 16.48 -19.29 20.35
C PRO A 108 17.34 -18.06 20.02
N GLN A 109 18.55 -18.23 19.48
CA GLN A 109 19.40 -17.14 19.06
C GLN A 109 19.01 -16.60 17.68
N TYR A 110 18.88 -15.28 17.59
CA TYR A 110 18.57 -14.59 16.34
C TYR A 110 19.81 -13.88 15.80
N ASN A 111 20.11 -14.11 14.53
CA ASN A 111 21.06 -13.29 13.78
C ASN A 111 20.32 -12.13 13.12
N ILE A 112 20.95 -10.96 13.01
CA ILE A 112 20.35 -9.82 12.32
C ILE A 112 20.31 -10.14 10.82
N LEU A 113 19.10 -10.18 10.26
CA LEU A 113 18.87 -10.37 8.83
C LEU A 113 18.79 -9.01 8.11
N TYR A 114 17.96 -8.10 8.62
CA TYR A 114 17.76 -6.77 8.04
C TYR A 114 17.72 -5.68 9.11
N LYS A 115 18.10 -4.46 8.73
CA LYS A 115 17.73 -3.23 9.43
C LYS A 115 16.51 -2.64 8.75
N GLY A 116 15.58 -2.08 9.51
CA GLY A 116 14.31 -1.62 8.96
C GLY A 116 13.38 -1.05 10.02
N ARG A 117 12.09 -0.95 9.73
CA ARG A 117 11.08 -0.45 10.67
C ARG A 117 9.66 -0.75 10.24
N PHE A 118 8.73 -0.69 11.20
CA PHE A 118 7.30 -0.67 10.87
C PHE A 118 6.94 0.58 10.07
N MET A 119 6.14 0.39 9.02
CA MET A 119 5.67 1.44 8.13
C MET A 119 4.20 1.77 8.45
N PRO A 120 3.79 3.05 8.35
CA PRO A 120 2.39 3.39 8.42
C PRO A 120 1.63 2.78 7.24
N VAL A 121 0.47 2.19 7.50
CA VAL A 121 -0.40 1.61 6.46
C VAL A 121 -1.58 2.56 6.26
N ALA A 122 -1.81 2.98 5.01
CA ALA A 122 -2.98 3.78 4.69
C ALA A 122 -4.24 2.90 4.63
N ASP A 123 -5.27 3.31 5.37
CA ASP A 123 -6.62 2.77 5.26
C ASP A 123 -7.45 3.73 4.42
N CYS A 124 -7.82 3.28 3.21
CA CYS A 124 -8.62 4.03 2.24
C CYS A 124 -10.05 3.49 2.14
N THR A 125 -10.49 2.66 3.10
CA THR A 125 -11.85 2.12 3.10
C THR A 125 -12.83 3.26 3.39
N LYS A 126 -13.91 3.35 2.61
CA LYS A 126 -14.98 4.34 2.84
C LYS A 126 -15.60 4.08 4.22
N GLU A 127 -15.67 5.11 5.06
CA GLU A 127 -16.55 5.11 6.25
C GLU A 127 -18.02 5.05 5.81
#